data_AF-A0A1H2GV53-F1
#
_entry.id   AF-A0A1H2GV53-F1
#
_cell.length_a   1.000
_cell.length_b   1.000
_cell.length_c   1.000
_cell.angle_alpha   90.00
_cell.angle_beta   90.00
_cell.angle_gamma   90.00
#
_symmetry.space_group_name_H-M   'P 1'
#
loop_
_entity.id
_entity.type
_entity.pdbx_description
1 polymer ?
#
loop_
_entity_poly.entity_id
_entity_poly.type
_entity_poly.pdbx_seq_one_letter_code
_entity_poly.pdbx_strand_id
1 'polypeptide(L)'
;MKSNKILNFVIAAIAIIGGILFIRIFMEDAEDIVDNVDNLQNTVVSPLISYSYWLFIAAVVITIGLSLWSLIRNPENLKKTLGGLAVLGVLLAVAYFLSDSNAVYNAAGNIEPGGEEGSSINHWVGTGIWYSIILGGIAGIFFVWDLLKGLVKS
;
A
#
# COMPACT_ATOMS: atom_id res chain seq x y z
N MET A 1 -16.23 11.33 28.34
CA MET A 1 -16.45 10.72 27.00
C MET A 1 -17.63 11.42 26.35
N LYS A 2 -17.41 12.43 25.49
CA LYS A 2 -18.50 13.09 24.77
C LYS A 2 -18.99 12.10 23.70
N SER A 3 -20.11 11.44 24.00
CA SER A 3 -20.74 10.43 23.16
C SER A 3 -21.02 11.02 21.77
N ASN A 4 -20.27 10.56 20.77
CA ASN A 4 -20.55 10.90 19.39
C ASN A 4 -21.69 10.00 18.91
N LYS A 5 -22.91 10.25 19.39
CA LYS A 5 -24.12 9.43 19.12
C LYS A 5 -24.31 9.14 17.63
N ILE A 6 -23.90 10.09 16.78
CA ILE A 6 -23.90 9.98 15.32
C ILE A 6 -23.00 8.84 14.85
N LEU A 7 -21.78 8.75 15.37
CA LEU A 7 -20.84 7.68 15.00
C LEU A 7 -21.38 6.30 15.40
N ASN A 8 -21.93 6.18 16.61
CA ASN A 8 -22.54 4.92 17.05
C ASN A 8 -23.71 4.51 16.17
N PHE A 9 -24.53 5.47 15.73
CA PHE A 9 -25.65 5.19 14.82
C PHE A 9 -25.16 4.71 13.44
N VAL A 10 -24.10 5.33 12.91
CA VAL A 10 -23.49 4.92 11.63
C VAL A 10 -22.91 3.50 11.74
N ILE A 11 -22.17 3.19 12.81
CA ILE A 11 -21.61 1.86 13.04
C ILE A 11 -22.74 0.82 13.17
N ALA A 12 -23.80 1.14 13.92
CA ALA A 12 -24.94 0.26 14.08
C ALA A 12 -25.65 0.00 12.74
N ALA A 13 -25.87 1.03 11.92
CA ALA A 13 -26.47 0.86 10.59
C ALA A 13 -25.63 -0.05 9.69
N ILE A 14 -24.31 0.14 9.69
CA ILE A 14 -23.38 -0.70 8.92
C ILE A 14 -23.44 -2.16 9.39
N ALA A 15 -23.38 -2.38 10.70
CA ALA A 15 -23.44 -3.72 11.29
C ALA A 15 -24.77 -4.42 11.01
N ILE A 16 -25.90 -3.71 11.10
CA ILE A 16 -27.22 -4.27 10.85
C ILE A 16 -27.38 -4.65 9.38
N ILE A 17 -27.00 -3.78 8.44
CA ILE A 17 -27.10 -4.06 7.00
C ILE A 17 -26.22 -5.25 6.63
N GLY A 18 -24.96 -5.26 7.06
CA GLY A 18 -24.05 -6.38 6.85
C GLY A 18 -24.57 -7.68 7.47
N GLY A 19 -25.10 -7.61 8.69
CA GLY A 19 -25.68 -8.76 9.41
C GLY A 19 -26.89 -9.35 8.69
N ILE A 20 -27.81 -8.51 8.18
CA ILE A 20 -28.98 -8.97 7.41
C ILE A 20 -28.54 -9.66 6.11
N LEU A 21 -27.59 -9.07 5.38
CA LEU A 21 -27.07 -9.65 4.14
C LEU A 21 -26.34 -10.97 4.40
N PHE A 22 -25.60 -11.06 5.51
CA PHE A 22 -24.93 -12.30 5.92
C PHE A 22 -25.93 -13.40 6.31
N ILE A 23 -26.94 -13.08 7.11
CA ILE A 23 -28.00 -14.04 7.49
C ILE A 23 -28.73 -14.55 6.25
N ARG A 24 -28.98 -13.68 5.25
CA ARG A 24 -29.58 -14.09 3.96
C ARG A 24 -28.78 -15.18 3.25
N ILE A 25 -27.46 -15.07 3.21
CA ILE A 25 -26.60 -16.12 2.62
C ILE A 25 -26.63 -17.39 3.48
N PHE A 26 -26.60 -17.24 4.80
CA PHE A 26 -26.56 -18.36 5.73
C PHE A 26 -27.84 -19.19 5.78
N MET A 27 -28.97 -18.62 5.37
CA MET A 27 -30.27 -19.32 5.30
C MET A 27 -30.47 -20.13 4.01
N GLU A 28 -29.56 -20.00 3.04
CA GLU A 28 -29.65 -20.67 1.74
C GLU A 28 -28.63 -21.82 1.67
N ASP A 29 -28.98 -22.91 0.96
CA ASP A 29 -28.09 -24.05 0.81
C ASP A 29 -26.95 -23.75 -0.16
N ALA A 30 -25.73 -24.16 0.20
CA ALA A 30 -24.52 -23.82 -0.55
C ALA A 30 -24.50 -24.41 -1.97
N GLU A 31 -25.11 -25.59 -2.16
CA GLU A 31 -25.25 -26.25 -3.47
C GLU A 31 -26.22 -25.46 -4.37
N ASP A 32 -27.34 -24.99 -3.82
CA ASP A 32 -28.33 -24.19 -4.55
C ASP A 32 -27.81 -22.82 -4.98
N ILE A 33 -26.94 -22.20 -4.17
CA ILE A 33 -26.25 -20.95 -4.54
C ILE A 33 -25.34 -21.14 -5.75
N VAL A 34 -24.62 -22.27 -5.84
CA VAL A 34 -23.64 -22.52 -6.91
C VAL A 34 -24.35 -22.90 -8.21
N ASP A 35 -25.41 -23.69 -8.12
CA ASP A 35 -26.11 -24.21 -9.30
C ASP A 35 -27.09 -23.18 -9.91
N ASN A 36 -27.53 -22.17 -9.15
CA ASN A 36 -28.42 -21.11 -9.62
C ASN A 36 -27.75 -19.71 -9.64
N VAL A 37 -26.71 -19.59 -10.48
CA VAL A 37 -25.93 -18.35 -10.68
C VAL A 37 -26.82 -17.14 -11.05
N ASP A 38 -27.73 -17.31 -12.01
CA ASP A 38 -28.51 -16.20 -12.57
C ASP A 38 -29.56 -15.63 -11.60
N ASN A 39 -30.07 -16.43 -10.66
CA ASN A 39 -31.14 -16.03 -9.74
C ASN A 39 -30.67 -15.94 -8.28
N LEU A 40 -30.12 -17.01 -7.71
CA LEU A 40 -29.82 -17.06 -6.27
C LEU A 40 -28.50 -16.36 -5.94
N GLN A 41 -27.43 -16.67 -6.66
CA GLN A 41 -26.11 -16.09 -6.37
C GLN A 41 -26.11 -14.56 -6.57
N ASN A 42 -26.71 -14.09 -7.67
CA ASN A 42 -26.84 -12.66 -7.95
C ASN A 42 -27.74 -11.90 -6.95
N THR A 43 -28.72 -12.58 -6.33
CA THR A 43 -29.67 -11.94 -5.40
C THR A 43 -29.25 -12.02 -3.95
N VAL A 44 -28.49 -13.04 -3.57
CA VAL A 44 -28.17 -13.33 -2.17
C VAL A 44 -26.70 -13.04 -1.86
N VAL A 45 -25.77 -13.46 -2.72
CA VAL A 45 -24.31 -13.32 -2.48
C VAL A 45 -23.77 -11.98 -3.00
N SER A 46 -24.16 -11.61 -4.23
CA SER A 46 -23.66 -10.40 -4.89
C SER A 46 -23.92 -9.10 -4.10
N PRO A 47 -25.07 -8.92 -3.43
CA PRO A 47 -25.31 -7.75 -2.59
C PRO A 47 -24.37 -7.65 -1.39
N LEU A 48 -23.99 -8.77 -0.76
CA LEU A 48 -23.01 -8.76 0.33
C LEU A 48 -21.62 -8.34 -0.19
N ILE A 49 -21.18 -8.95 -1.31
CA ILE A 49 -19.87 -8.64 -1.90
C ILE A 49 -19.80 -7.17 -2.30
N SER A 50 -20.82 -6.66 -3.00
CA SER A 50 -20.91 -5.25 -3.39
C SER A 50 -20.89 -4.32 -2.17
N TYR A 51 -21.68 -4.64 -1.14
CA TYR A 51 -21.71 -3.89 0.10
C TYR A 51 -20.34 -3.84 0.80
N SER A 52 -19.68 -4.99 0.96
CA SER A 52 -18.36 -5.09 1.56
C SER A 52 -17.28 -4.38 0.74
N TYR A 53 -17.34 -4.47 -0.58
CA TYR A 53 -16.43 -3.77 -1.49
C TYR A 53 -16.52 -2.25 -1.34
N TRP A 54 -17.74 -1.71 -1.35
CA TRP A 54 -17.96 -0.28 -1.17
C TRP A 54 -17.59 0.20 0.23
N LEU A 55 -17.88 -0.58 1.26
CA LEU A 55 -17.42 -0.29 2.62
C LEU A 55 -15.90 -0.26 2.72
N PHE A 56 -15.21 -1.20 2.07
CA PHE A 56 -13.76 -1.24 2.04
C PHE A 56 -13.19 0.00 1.35
N ILE A 57 -13.72 0.36 0.17
CA ILE A 57 -13.32 1.60 -0.51
C ILE A 57 -13.57 2.82 0.38
N ALA A 58 -14.75 2.92 1.00
CA ALA A 58 -15.06 4.02 1.90
C ALA A 58 -14.07 4.09 3.07
N ALA A 59 -13.72 2.96 3.68
CA ALA A 59 -12.75 2.89 4.77
C ALA A 59 -11.36 3.33 4.32
N VAL A 60 -10.88 2.88 3.15
CA VAL A 60 -9.59 3.29 2.58
C VAL A 60 -9.58 4.78 2.31
N VAL A 61 -10.62 5.30 1.63
CA VAL A 61 -10.73 6.73 1.28
C VAL A 61 -10.78 7.60 2.54
N ILE A 62 -11.60 7.22 3.53
CA ILE A 62 -11.69 7.96 4.80
C ILE A 62 -10.35 7.92 5.54
N THR A 63 -9.69 6.76 5.58
CA THR A 63 -8.40 6.61 6.27
C THR A 63 -7.32 7.47 5.62
N ILE A 64 -7.18 7.39 4.30
CA ILE A 64 -6.23 8.22 3.54
C ILE A 64 -6.59 9.70 3.70
N GLY A 65 -7.87 10.06 3.53
CA GLY A 65 -8.34 11.43 3.64
C GLY A 65 -8.07 12.04 5.02
N LEU A 66 -8.40 11.32 6.09
CA LEU A 66 -8.12 11.77 7.46
C LEU A 66 -6.63 11.79 7.78
N SER A 67 -5.85 10.85 7.26
CA SER A 67 -4.39 10.83 7.40
C SER A 67 -3.75 12.08 6.77
N LEU A 68 -4.11 12.39 5.52
CA LEU A 68 -3.65 13.59 4.82
C LEU A 68 -4.14 14.87 5.50
N TRP A 69 -5.41 14.92 5.90
CA TRP A 69 -5.98 16.06 6.62
C TRP A 69 -5.28 16.31 7.95
N SER A 70 -5.00 15.25 8.71
CA SER A 70 -4.24 15.30 9.96
C SER A 70 -2.82 15.81 9.74
N LEU A 71 -2.17 15.38 8.65
CA LEU A 71 -0.83 15.85 8.29
C LEU A 71 -0.82 17.35 8.00
N ILE A 72 -1.76 17.83 7.18
CA ILE A 72 -1.85 19.26 6.80
C ILE A 72 -2.15 20.15 8.02
N ARG A 73 -3.02 19.69 8.92
CA ARG A 73 -3.38 20.44 10.13
C ARG A 73 -2.24 20.49 11.17
N ASN A 74 -1.30 19.55 11.11
CA ASN A 74 -0.13 19.49 11.98
C ASN A 74 1.14 19.92 11.20
N PRO A 75 1.44 21.23 11.12
CA PRO A 75 2.51 21.75 10.28
C PRO A 75 3.90 21.19 10.65
N GLU A 76 4.11 20.81 11.91
CA GLU A 76 5.35 20.16 12.34
C GLU A 76 5.53 18.77 11.71
N ASN A 77 4.48 17.94 11.74
CA ASN A 77 4.49 16.60 11.15
C ASN A 77 4.58 16.67 9.62
N LEU A 78 3.91 17.65 9.01
CA LEU A 78 4.01 17.92 7.57
C LEU A 78 5.45 18.25 7.16
N LYS A 79 6.11 19.17 7.87
CA LYS A 79 7.51 19.52 7.60
C LYS A 79 8.44 18.32 7.75
N LYS A 80 8.26 17.50 8.80
CA LYS A 80 9.04 16.27 9.00
C LYS A 80 8.85 15.27 7.84
N THR A 81 7.61 15.07 7.42
CA THR A 81 7.27 14.16 6.32
C THR A 81 7.82 14.66 4.98
N LEU A 82 7.61 15.94 4.67
CA LEU A 82 8.17 16.57 3.47
C LEU A 82 9.70 16.60 3.48
N GLY A 83 10.31 16.83 4.64
CA GLY A 83 11.76 16.74 4.81
C GLY A 83 12.28 15.32 4.53
N GLY A 84 11.60 14.30 5.06
CA GLY A 84 11.90 12.89 4.74
C GLY A 84 11.77 12.60 3.25
N LEU A 85 10.67 13.01 2.62
CA LEU A 85 10.45 12.88 1.17
C LEU A 85 11.50 13.63 0.35
N ALA A 86 11.91 14.82 0.79
CA ALA A 86 12.97 15.58 0.12
C ALA A 86 14.31 14.86 0.18
N VAL A 87 14.68 14.29 1.34
CA VAL A 87 15.89 13.48 1.47
C VAL A 87 15.82 12.26 0.56
N LEU A 88 14.69 11.53 0.56
CA LEU A 88 14.47 10.39 -0.34
C LEU A 88 14.57 10.80 -1.82
N GLY A 89 14.01 11.96 -2.19
CA GLY A 89 14.11 12.52 -3.54
C GLY A 89 15.54 12.90 -3.92
N VAL A 90 16.33 13.45 -3.00
CA VAL A 90 17.75 13.73 -3.23
C VAL A 90 18.53 12.43 -3.43
N LEU A 91 18.29 11.41 -2.59
CA LEU A 91 18.92 10.10 -2.75
C LEU A 91 18.53 9.44 -4.08
N LEU A 92 17.28 9.59 -4.52
CA LEU A 92 16.82 9.12 -5.82
C LEU A 92 17.52 9.86 -6.97
N ALA A 93 17.70 11.17 -6.86
CA ALA A 93 18.43 11.96 -7.85
C ALA A 93 19.90 11.52 -7.93
N VAL A 94 20.56 11.30 -6.77
CA VAL A 94 21.93 10.76 -6.72
C VAL A 94 21.98 9.38 -7.38
N ALA A 95 21.05 8.48 -7.04
CA ALA A 95 20.96 7.16 -7.65
C ALA A 95 20.75 7.23 -9.16
N TYR A 96 19.98 8.22 -9.64
CA TYR A 96 19.77 8.46 -11.06
C TYR A 96 21.06 8.88 -11.77
N PHE A 97 21.84 9.78 -11.17
CA PHE A 97 23.14 10.17 -11.74
C PHE A 97 24.21 9.07 -11.67
N LEU A 98 24.11 8.15 -10.72
CA LEU A 98 24.99 6.98 -10.61
C LEU A 98 24.60 5.85 -11.56
N SER A 99 23.33 5.82 -11.98
CA SER A 99 22.86 4.81 -12.92
C SER A 99 23.50 5.01 -14.28
N ASP A 100 23.93 3.90 -14.88
CA ASP A 100 24.22 3.83 -16.30
C ASP A 100 23.03 3.24 -17.05
N SER A 101 23.12 3.26 -18.38
CA SER A 101 22.18 2.62 -19.31
C SER A 101 22.93 1.73 -20.29
N ASN A 102 23.99 1.07 -19.81
CA ASN A 102 24.75 0.08 -20.57
C ASN A 102 23.87 -1.13 -20.91
N ALA A 103 24.15 -1.78 -22.04
CA ALA A 103 23.36 -2.94 -22.47
C ALA A 103 23.36 -4.05 -21.42
N VAL A 104 22.16 -4.49 -21.03
CA VAL A 104 21.96 -5.58 -20.07
C VAL A 104 21.79 -6.88 -20.83
N TYR A 105 22.70 -7.80 -20.57
CA TYR A 105 22.70 -9.13 -21.19
C TYR A 105 22.03 -10.14 -20.27
N ASN A 106 21.25 -11.04 -20.86
CA ASN A 106 20.74 -12.21 -20.16
C ASN A 106 21.78 -13.33 -20.07
N ALA A 107 21.43 -14.39 -19.34
CA ALA A 107 22.31 -15.54 -19.13
C ALA A 107 22.72 -16.26 -20.44
N ALA A 108 21.97 -16.06 -21.53
CA ALA A 108 22.28 -16.60 -22.85
C ALA A 108 23.12 -15.64 -23.72
N GLY A 109 23.51 -14.47 -23.20
CA GLY A 109 24.32 -13.47 -23.91
C GLY A 109 23.54 -12.58 -24.88
N ASN A 110 22.21 -12.66 -24.89
CA ASN A 110 21.37 -11.76 -25.68
C ASN A 110 21.01 -10.51 -24.85
N ILE A 111 20.74 -9.40 -25.53
CA ILE A 111 20.24 -8.18 -24.86
C ILE A 111 18.81 -8.42 -24.39
N GLU A 112 18.54 -8.09 -23.12
CA GLU A 112 17.21 -8.23 -22.54
C GLU A 112 16.27 -7.13 -23.07
N PRO A 113 15.00 -7.44 -23.40
CA PRO A 113 14.05 -6.43 -23.85
C PRO A 113 13.90 -5.29 -22.83
N GLY A 114 14.10 -4.05 -23.27
CA GLY A 114 14.11 -2.88 -22.39
C GLY A 114 15.45 -2.61 -21.70
N GLY A 115 16.42 -3.52 -21.83
CA GLY A 115 17.81 -3.43 -21.38
C GLY A 115 18.78 -2.98 -22.47
N GLU A 116 18.29 -2.40 -23.57
CA GLU A 116 19.13 -1.89 -24.65
C GLU A 116 19.99 -0.71 -24.17
N GLU A 117 21.13 -0.52 -24.84
CA GLU A 117 21.99 0.63 -24.55
C GLU A 117 21.24 1.94 -24.79
N GLY A 118 21.28 2.84 -23.81
CA GLY A 118 20.55 4.12 -23.87
C GLY A 118 19.05 4.03 -23.64
N SER A 119 18.50 2.84 -23.34
CA SER A 119 17.08 2.68 -22.97
C SER A 119 16.76 3.45 -21.68
N SER A 120 15.66 4.21 -21.69
CA SER A 120 15.16 4.91 -20.51
C SER A 120 14.67 3.93 -19.43
N ILE A 121 14.11 2.80 -19.84
CA ILE A 121 13.65 1.74 -18.92
C ILE A 121 14.86 1.18 -18.17
N ASN A 122 15.94 0.87 -18.91
CA ASN A 122 17.19 0.38 -18.34
C ASN A 122 17.76 1.36 -17.30
N HIS A 123 17.81 2.65 -17.64
CA HIS A 123 18.30 3.68 -16.72
C HIS A 123 17.46 3.81 -15.44
N TRP A 124 16.13 3.70 -15.52
CA TRP A 124 15.27 3.73 -14.33
C TRP A 124 15.40 2.48 -13.46
N VAL A 125 15.62 1.32 -14.07
CA VAL A 125 15.91 0.07 -13.34
C VAL A 125 17.25 0.20 -12.61
N GLY A 126 18.31 0.65 -13.29
CA GLY A 126 19.62 0.91 -12.67
C GLY A 126 19.56 1.94 -11.55
N THR A 127 18.76 3.00 -11.73
CA THR A 127 18.44 3.98 -10.69
C THR A 127 17.81 3.31 -9.47
N GLY A 128 16.83 2.42 -9.68
CA GLY A 128 16.19 1.66 -8.60
C GLY A 128 17.14 0.73 -7.85
N ILE A 129 18.09 0.11 -8.55
CA ILE A 129 19.14 -0.72 -7.94
C ILE A 129 20.05 0.14 -7.07
N TRP A 130 20.61 1.23 -7.62
CA TRP A 130 21.46 2.15 -6.87
C TRP A 130 20.74 2.75 -5.67
N TYR A 131 19.48 3.15 -5.85
CA TYR A 131 18.66 3.69 -4.79
C TYR A 131 18.47 2.67 -3.66
N SER A 132 18.22 1.40 -3.99
CA SER A 132 18.10 0.31 -3.02
C SER A 132 19.42 0.03 -2.30
N ILE A 133 20.56 0.04 -3.01
CA ILE A 133 21.90 -0.14 -2.43
C ILE A 133 22.21 0.99 -1.45
N ILE A 134 21.95 2.24 -1.83
CA ILE A 134 22.18 3.42 -0.97
C ILE A 134 21.32 3.32 0.29
N LEU A 135 20.01 3.07 0.14
CA LEU A 135 19.10 2.95 1.28
C LEU A 135 19.48 1.77 2.19
N GLY A 136 19.79 0.61 1.60
CA GLY A 136 20.22 -0.58 2.32
C GLY A 136 21.55 -0.38 3.06
N GLY A 137 22.50 0.32 2.44
CA GLY A 137 23.79 0.67 3.03
C GLY A 137 23.63 1.62 4.22
N ILE A 138 22.83 2.69 4.07
CA ILE A 138 22.52 3.62 5.17
C ILE A 138 21.84 2.88 6.31
N ALA A 139 20.78 2.10 6.02
CA ALA A 139 20.05 1.34 7.03
C ALA A 139 20.96 0.32 7.74
N GLY A 140 21.82 -0.38 7.00
CA GLY A 140 22.78 -1.33 7.55
C GLY A 140 23.77 -0.68 8.52
N ILE A 141 24.33 0.48 8.16
CA ILE A 141 25.24 1.23 9.06
C ILE A 141 24.54 1.64 10.35
N PHE A 142 23.34 2.22 10.26
CA PHE A 142 22.57 2.61 11.45
C PHE A 142 22.23 1.40 12.32
N PHE A 143 21.84 0.28 11.71
CA PHE A 143 21.53 -0.95 12.42
C PHE A 143 22.73 -1.49 13.21
N VAL A 144 23.92 -1.59 12.60
CA VAL A 144 25.13 -2.05 13.30
C VAL A 144 25.50 -1.09 14.43
N TRP A 145 25.43 0.21 14.18
CA TRP A 145 25.74 1.23 15.17
C TRP A 145 24.81 1.18 16.39
N ASP A 146 23.51 1.01 16.17
CA ASP A 146 22.52 0.89 17.24
C ASP A 146 22.68 -0.40 18.04
N LEU A 147 23.02 -1.52 17.39
CA LEU A 147 23.37 -2.77 18.06
C LEU A 147 24.58 -2.62 18.98
N LEU A 148 25.68 -2.04 18.50
CA LEU A 148 26.89 -1.83 19.30
C LEU A 148 26.63 -0.92 20.49
N LYS A 149 25.90 0.18 20.30
CA LYS A 149 25.49 1.05 21.40
C LYS A 149 24.60 0.33 22.40
N GLY A 150 23.66 -0.49 21.93
CA GLY A 150 22.79 -1.29 22.80
C GLY A 150 23.57 -2.28 23.67
N LEU A 151 24.59 -2.93 23.10
CA LEU A 151 25.47 -3.86 23.83
C LEU A 151 26.35 -3.16 24.88
N VAL A 152 26.86 -1.95 24.58
CA VAL A 152 27.74 -1.20 25.50
C VAL A 152 26.97 -0.51 26.63
N LYS A 153 25.68 -0.23 26.42
CA LYS A 153 24.81 0.39 27.44
C LYS A 153 24.06 -0.63 28.33
N SER A 154 24.22 -1.92 28.08
CA SER A 154 23.71 -3.01 28.92
C SER A 154 24.72 -3.40 30.00
#